data_AF-A0ABD0TNP3-F1
#
_entry.id   AF-A0ABD0TNP3-F1
#
_cell.length_a   1.000
_cell.length_b   1.000
_cell.length_c   1.000
_cell.angle_alpha   90.00
_cell.angle_beta   90.00
_cell.angle_gamma   90.00
#
_symmetry.space_group_name_H-M   'P 1'
#
loop_
_entity.id
_entity.type
_entity.pdbx_description
1 polymer ?
#
loop_
_entity_poly.entity_id
_entity_poly.type
_entity_poly.pdbx_seq_one_letter_code
_entity_poly.pdbx_strand_id
1 'polypeptide(L)'
;MGVTKQYFKDQFRVDKLTLNHEETSDFYVSCWQTDQSPLYLLCVRLTVFLGCASVFIASMVLSSQSFSLKFWPIYMTHWGVFMIMATSGLALIVSIVACIQGSIDLDFGLPWYVRLYWAFLVITVPLAYYITIFYYSFLTALIEDFAVDPALDFFVHAFNSIAMFILLITSKNPVHILQFVYPFVFAVIYMVFSIIYYYSGGTNPYGEEWIYPMLDWSNPGPTTGVVFACAALMLIVHSLVVLMALFRDYLVSTCITSKRNSINIVQY
;
A
#
# COMPACT_ATOMS: atom_id res chain seq x y z
N MET A 1 21.79 -8.36 25.06
CA MET A 1 20.81 -7.23 25.17
C MET A 1 21.07 -6.06 24.19
N GLY A 2 21.97 -6.17 23.20
CA GLY A 2 22.56 -5.00 22.52
C GLY A 2 22.00 -4.54 21.17
N VAL A 3 21.52 -5.44 20.29
CA VAL A 3 21.16 -5.07 18.90
C VAL A 3 19.67 -4.69 18.77
N THR A 4 18.77 -5.53 19.28
CA THR A 4 17.32 -5.30 19.21
C THR A 4 16.88 -4.01 19.90
N LYS A 5 17.46 -3.71 21.08
CA LYS A 5 17.18 -2.47 21.82
C LYS A 5 17.62 -1.24 21.03
N GLN A 6 18.77 -1.32 20.35
CA GLN A 6 19.29 -0.23 19.54
C GLN A 6 18.44 0.00 18.29
N TYR A 7 17.99 -1.07 17.64
CA TYR A 7 17.05 -0.98 16.51
C TYR A 7 15.77 -0.25 16.90
N PHE A 8 15.10 -0.66 17.98
CA PHE A 8 13.89 0.03 18.42
C PHE A 8 14.16 1.48 18.81
N LYS A 9 15.28 1.76 19.50
CA LYS A 9 15.66 3.14 19.83
C LYS A 9 15.79 4.01 18.57
N ASP A 10 16.32 3.47 17.47
CA ASP A 10 16.40 4.18 16.19
C ASP A 10 15.05 4.32 15.50
N GLN A 11 14.24 3.25 15.45
CA GLN A 11 12.93 3.27 14.78
C GLN A 11 11.91 4.21 15.44
N PHE A 12 12.04 4.49 16.74
CA PHE A 12 11.18 5.40 17.49
C PHE A 12 11.68 6.85 17.52
N ARG A 13 12.66 7.21 16.69
CA ARG A 13 13.07 8.61 16.54
C ARG A 13 12.11 9.37 15.61
N VAL A 14 11.74 10.59 15.98
CA VAL A 14 10.78 11.43 15.22
C VAL A 14 11.22 11.65 13.77
N ASP A 15 12.52 11.67 13.47
CA ASP A 15 13.02 11.77 12.10
C ASP A 15 12.55 10.62 11.19
N LYS A 16 12.27 9.43 11.73
CA LYS A 16 11.72 8.29 10.98
C LYS A 16 10.28 8.49 10.52
N LEU A 17 9.57 9.48 11.06
CA LEU A 17 8.26 9.90 10.57
C LEU A 17 8.37 10.76 9.29
N THR A 18 9.52 11.41 9.10
CA THR A 18 9.75 12.31 7.96
C THR A 18 10.08 11.54 6.69
N LEU A 19 9.85 12.17 5.53
CA LEU A 19 10.18 11.60 4.22
C LEU A 19 11.55 12.10 3.74
N ASN A 20 12.55 11.97 4.60
CA ASN A 20 13.94 12.25 4.30
C ASN A 20 14.72 10.95 4.20
N HIS A 21 15.52 10.81 3.15
CA HIS A 21 16.35 9.65 2.91
C HIS A 21 17.61 10.08 2.18
N GLU A 22 18.74 9.47 2.53
CA GLU A 22 20.07 9.88 2.07
C GLU A 22 20.43 9.30 0.69
N GLU A 23 19.76 8.23 0.24
CA GLU A 23 20.14 7.49 -0.97
C GLU A 23 18.99 7.47 -1.99
N THR A 24 19.02 8.33 -3.02
CA THR A 24 17.96 8.36 -4.06
C THR A 24 17.88 7.07 -4.87
N SER A 25 19.01 6.36 -5.03
CA SER A 25 19.07 5.09 -5.74
C SER A 25 18.11 4.04 -5.15
N ASP A 26 17.81 4.12 -3.86
CA ASP A 26 16.86 3.21 -3.20
C ASP A 26 15.42 3.33 -3.73
N PHE A 27 15.10 4.43 -4.40
CA PHE A 27 13.79 4.66 -4.97
C PHE A 27 13.63 4.21 -6.42
N TYR A 28 14.72 3.90 -7.14
CA TYR A 28 14.66 3.51 -8.56
C TYR A 28 15.52 2.30 -8.94
N VAL A 29 16.37 1.81 -8.05
CA VAL A 29 17.19 0.59 -8.23
C VAL A 29 16.58 -0.54 -7.40
N SER A 30 16.42 -1.71 -8.01
CA SER A 30 15.92 -2.90 -7.31
C SER A 30 16.87 -3.36 -6.21
N CYS A 31 16.33 -3.93 -5.14
CA CYS A 31 17.14 -4.54 -4.09
C CYS A 31 17.79 -5.87 -4.54
N TRP A 32 17.35 -6.46 -5.66
CA TRP A 32 17.83 -7.75 -6.16
C TRP A 32 18.92 -7.66 -7.24
N GLN A 33 19.40 -6.46 -7.56
CA GLN A 33 20.44 -6.23 -8.56
C GLN A 33 21.69 -5.62 -7.94
N THR A 34 22.84 -5.88 -8.57
CA THR A 34 24.15 -5.37 -8.15
C THR A 34 24.58 -4.15 -8.96
N ASP A 35 24.03 -3.95 -10.15
CA ASP A 35 24.23 -2.76 -10.96
C ASP A 35 23.29 -1.61 -10.54
N GLN A 36 23.56 -0.41 -11.07
CA GLN A 36 22.80 0.80 -10.79
C GLN A 36 21.73 1.11 -11.85
N SER A 37 21.38 0.14 -12.70
CA SER A 37 20.43 0.35 -13.79
C SER A 37 18.99 0.48 -13.26
N PRO A 38 18.25 1.53 -13.63
CA PRO A 38 16.83 1.64 -13.29
C PRO A 38 15.92 0.70 -14.12
N LEU A 39 16.43 0.11 -15.21
CA LEU A 39 15.62 -0.58 -16.22
C LEU A 39 14.87 -1.81 -15.69
N TYR A 40 15.50 -2.63 -14.85
CA TYR A 40 14.84 -3.80 -14.27
C TYR A 40 13.63 -3.40 -13.43
N LEU A 41 13.80 -2.43 -12.52
CA LEU A 41 12.72 -1.98 -11.64
C LEU A 41 11.64 -1.22 -12.42
N LEU A 42 12.02 -0.51 -13.50
CA LEU A 42 11.08 0.10 -14.44
C LEU A 42 10.14 -0.95 -15.04
N CYS A 43 10.66 -2.06 -15.56
CA CYS A 43 9.84 -3.12 -16.17
C CYS A 43 8.86 -3.75 -15.18
N VAL A 44 9.32 -4.01 -13.95
CA VAL A 44 8.47 -4.51 -12.86
C VAL A 44 7.35 -3.51 -12.55
N ARG A 45 7.70 -2.23 -12.33
CA ARG A 45 6.73 -1.17 -12.00
C ARG A 45 5.75 -0.89 -13.13
N LEU A 46 6.18 -0.97 -14.39
CA LEU A 46 5.30 -0.87 -15.55
C LEU A 46 4.26 -2.00 -15.56
N THR A 47 4.70 -3.23 -15.33
CA THR A 47 3.80 -4.40 -15.27
C THR A 47 2.77 -4.25 -14.16
N VAL A 48 3.23 -3.87 -12.96
CA VAL A 48 2.34 -3.63 -11.81
C VAL A 48 1.35 -2.50 -12.11
N PHE A 49 1.82 -1.38 -12.65
CA PHE A 49 0.95 -0.25 -12.98
C PHE A 49 -0.13 -0.63 -14.00
N LEU A 50 0.23 -1.32 -15.09
CA LEU A 50 -0.74 -1.76 -16.08
C LEU A 50 -1.79 -2.70 -15.47
N GLY A 51 -1.37 -3.62 -14.59
CA GLY A 51 -2.30 -4.48 -13.83
C GLY A 51 -3.24 -3.67 -12.94
N CYS A 52 -2.70 -2.75 -12.14
CA CYS A 52 -3.49 -1.92 -11.23
C CYS A 52 -4.45 -0.98 -11.96
N ALA A 53 -4.02 -0.38 -13.07
CA ALA A 53 -4.86 0.45 -13.92
C ALA A 53 -6.00 -0.38 -14.55
N SER A 54 -5.70 -1.61 -14.96
CA SER A 54 -6.72 -2.53 -15.49
C SER A 54 -7.76 -2.88 -14.43
N VAL A 55 -7.35 -3.17 -13.18
CA VAL A 55 -8.29 -3.42 -12.07
C VAL A 55 -9.14 -2.19 -11.74
N PHE A 56 -8.55 -1.00 -11.72
CA PHE A 56 -9.30 0.24 -11.51
C PHE A 56 -10.37 0.47 -12.58
N ILE A 57 -9.99 0.34 -13.86
CA ILE A 57 -10.93 0.49 -14.99
C ILE A 57 -12.00 -0.60 -14.94
N ALA A 58 -11.62 -1.86 -14.72
CA ALA A 58 -12.57 -2.97 -14.62
C ALA A 58 -13.56 -2.76 -13.47
N SER A 59 -13.07 -2.30 -12.31
CA SER A 59 -13.92 -1.97 -11.16
C SER A 59 -14.92 -0.88 -11.49
N MET A 60 -14.53 0.21 -12.17
CA MET A 60 -15.45 1.25 -12.63
C MET A 60 -16.52 0.70 -13.59
N VAL A 61 -16.07 -0.01 -14.63
CA VAL A 61 -16.93 -0.47 -15.73
C VAL A 61 -17.93 -1.50 -15.22
N LEU A 62 -17.46 -2.55 -14.54
CA LEU A 62 -18.31 -3.65 -14.10
C LEU A 62 -19.26 -3.21 -12.97
N SER A 63 -18.80 -2.39 -12.02
CA SER A 63 -19.70 -1.83 -11.00
C SER A 63 -20.82 -0.97 -11.60
N SER A 64 -20.52 -0.20 -12.67
CA SER A 64 -21.53 0.62 -13.35
C SER A 64 -22.63 -0.17 -14.06
N GLN A 65 -22.37 -1.46 -14.35
CA GLN A 65 -23.35 -2.37 -14.94
C GLN A 65 -24.32 -2.93 -13.89
N SER A 66 -23.89 -3.03 -12.63
CA SER A 66 -24.71 -3.56 -11.53
C SER A 66 -25.44 -2.48 -10.76
N PHE A 67 -24.82 -1.32 -10.53
CA PHE A 67 -25.41 -0.22 -9.80
C PHE A 67 -24.93 1.13 -10.32
N SER A 68 -25.61 2.21 -9.92
CA SER A 68 -25.22 3.56 -10.30
C SER A 68 -23.79 3.87 -9.82
N LEU A 69 -22.92 4.32 -10.74
CA LEU A 69 -21.51 4.60 -10.47
C LEU A 69 -21.30 5.63 -9.32
N LYS A 70 -22.33 6.42 -8.97
CA LYS A 70 -22.30 7.32 -7.82
C LYS A 70 -22.01 6.63 -6.48
N PHE A 71 -22.29 5.32 -6.37
CA PHE A 71 -22.02 4.54 -5.17
C PHE A 71 -20.57 4.02 -5.11
N TRP A 72 -19.86 3.94 -6.23
CA TRP A 72 -18.47 3.48 -6.24
C TRP A 72 -17.56 4.28 -5.28
N PRO A 73 -17.59 5.63 -5.25
CA PRO A 73 -16.72 6.40 -4.36
C PRO A 73 -17.09 6.31 -2.88
N ILE A 74 -18.14 5.59 -2.46
CA ILE A 74 -18.49 5.49 -1.03
C ILE A 74 -17.73 4.36 -0.33
N TYR A 75 -17.27 3.36 -1.08
CA TYR A 75 -16.63 2.17 -0.51
C TYR A 75 -15.12 2.37 -0.30
N MET A 76 -14.63 2.00 0.88
CA MET A 76 -13.20 2.02 1.22
C MET A 76 -12.37 1.15 0.28
N THR A 77 -12.91 0.01 -0.15
CA THR A 77 -12.27 -0.89 -1.13
C THR A 77 -11.90 -0.13 -2.40
N HIS A 78 -12.80 0.70 -2.91
CA HIS A 78 -12.61 1.46 -4.13
C HIS A 78 -11.62 2.63 -3.96
N TRP A 79 -11.61 3.28 -2.79
CA TRP A 79 -10.54 4.21 -2.42
C TRP A 79 -9.18 3.51 -2.40
N GLY A 80 -9.12 2.29 -1.87
CA GLY A 80 -7.91 1.44 -1.90
C GLY A 80 -7.45 1.10 -3.33
N VAL A 81 -8.36 0.69 -4.21
CA VAL A 81 -8.06 0.41 -5.63
C VAL A 81 -7.48 1.65 -6.32
N PHE A 82 -8.07 2.84 -6.09
CA PHE A 82 -7.52 4.09 -6.61
C PHE A 82 -6.11 4.39 -6.05
N MET A 83 -5.92 4.24 -4.74
CA MET A 83 -4.62 4.45 -4.10
C MET A 83 -3.55 3.49 -4.65
N ILE A 84 -3.90 2.24 -4.95
CA ILE A 84 -3.02 1.23 -5.56
C ILE A 84 -2.60 1.62 -6.98
N MET A 85 -3.54 2.08 -7.81
CA MET A 85 -3.23 2.61 -9.14
C MET A 85 -2.33 3.86 -9.04
N ALA A 86 -2.64 4.79 -8.14
CA ALA A 86 -1.85 6.01 -7.94
C ALA A 86 -0.42 5.70 -7.45
N THR A 87 -0.27 4.84 -6.43
CA THR A 87 1.04 4.43 -5.89
C THR A 87 1.89 3.75 -6.96
N SER A 88 1.31 2.84 -7.75
CA SER A 88 2.03 2.15 -8.83
C SER A 88 2.40 3.09 -9.98
N GLY A 89 1.54 4.06 -10.32
CA GLY A 89 1.84 5.11 -11.29
C GLY A 89 2.97 6.04 -10.83
N LEU A 90 2.95 6.47 -9.56
CA LEU A 90 4.02 7.25 -8.96
C LEU A 90 5.35 6.48 -8.93
N ALA A 91 5.31 5.18 -8.61
CA ALA A 91 6.48 4.30 -8.68
C ALA A 91 7.08 4.27 -10.11
N LEU A 92 6.22 4.11 -11.11
CA LEU A 92 6.60 4.10 -12.52
C LEU A 92 7.24 5.43 -12.93
N ILE A 93 6.65 6.57 -12.54
CA ILE A 93 7.20 7.90 -12.82
C ILE A 93 8.62 8.04 -12.25
N VAL A 94 8.85 7.62 -11.00
CA VAL A 94 10.18 7.66 -10.38
C VAL A 94 11.21 6.86 -11.20
N SER A 95 10.84 5.67 -11.67
CA SER A 95 11.72 4.85 -12.53
C SER A 95 11.96 5.49 -13.91
N ILE A 96 10.94 6.07 -14.54
CA ILE A 96 11.08 6.76 -15.84
C ILE A 96 12.04 7.94 -15.72
N VAL A 97 11.87 8.77 -14.69
CA VAL A 97 12.73 9.93 -14.44
C VAL A 97 14.17 9.49 -14.24
N ALA A 98 14.41 8.44 -13.45
CA ALA A 98 15.76 7.87 -13.28
C ALA A 98 16.35 7.36 -14.61
N CYS A 99 15.57 6.72 -15.49
CA CYS A 99 16.04 6.30 -16.81
C CYS A 99 16.43 7.48 -17.71
N ILE A 100 15.69 8.59 -17.65
CA ILE A 100 15.93 9.77 -18.49
C ILE A 100 17.12 10.59 -17.97
N GLN A 101 17.22 10.75 -16.65
CA GLN A 101 18.22 11.61 -16.00
C GLN A 101 19.50 10.87 -15.58
N GLY A 102 19.49 9.53 -15.57
CA GLY A 102 20.59 8.68 -15.11
C GLY A 102 20.62 8.54 -13.58
N SER A 103 20.87 9.63 -12.87
CA SER A 103 20.83 9.68 -11.40
C SER A 103 19.92 10.81 -10.92
N ILE A 104 19.12 10.54 -9.90
CA ILE A 104 18.31 11.57 -9.26
C ILE A 104 19.18 12.33 -8.25
N ASP A 105 19.38 13.62 -8.50
CA ASP A 105 20.20 14.52 -7.68
C ASP A 105 19.57 14.77 -6.28
N LEU A 106 20.43 14.93 -5.28
CA LEU A 106 20.14 15.18 -3.88
C LEU A 106 20.55 16.57 -3.39
N ASP A 107 21.00 17.47 -4.27
CA ASP A 107 21.44 18.82 -3.93
C ASP A 107 20.49 19.58 -2.98
N PHE A 108 19.17 19.29 -3.04
CA PHE A 108 18.15 19.88 -2.16
C PHE A 108 17.35 18.83 -1.35
N GLY A 109 17.92 17.65 -1.16
CA GLY A 109 17.26 16.49 -0.57
C GLY A 109 16.33 15.76 -1.54
N LEU A 110 15.56 14.80 -1.02
CA LEU A 110 14.70 13.95 -1.84
C LEU A 110 13.68 14.78 -2.64
N PRO A 111 13.61 14.65 -3.99
CA PRO A 111 12.66 15.41 -4.79
C PRO A 111 11.21 15.19 -4.38
N TRP A 112 10.36 16.21 -4.57
CA TRP A 112 8.98 16.21 -4.08
C TRP A 112 8.16 15.02 -4.61
N TYR A 113 8.37 14.61 -5.86
CA TYR A 113 7.63 13.49 -6.48
C TYR A 113 8.06 12.13 -5.92
N VAL A 114 9.32 11.99 -5.50
CA VAL A 114 9.82 10.79 -4.81
C VAL A 114 9.27 10.73 -3.38
N ARG A 115 9.21 11.87 -2.68
CA ARG A 115 8.54 11.95 -1.37
C ARG A 115 7.05 11.62 -1.48
N LEU A 116 6.36 12.14 -2.51
CA LEU A 116 4.96 11.84 -2.77
C LEU A 116 4.76 10.34 -3.02
N TYR A 117 5.58 9.74 -3.89
CA TYR A 117 5.59 8.29 -4.11
C TYR A 117 5.78 7.53 -2.79
N TRP A 118 6.77 7.92 -1.98
CA TRP A 118 7.07 7.24 -0.73
C TRP A 118 5.92 7.32 0.27
N ALA A 119 5.30 8.49 0.43
CA ALA A 119 4.11 8.66 1.27
C ALA A 119 2.97 7.73 0.81
N PHE A 120 2.73 7.67 -0.49
CA PHE A 120 1.73 6.80 -1.09
C PHE A 120 2.06 5.32 -0.88
N LEU A 121 3.33 4.92 -0.99
CA LEU A 121 3.75 3.54 -0.73
C LEU A 121 3.48 3.14 0.73
N VAL A 122 3.85 4.01 1.67
CA VAL A 122 3.67 3.80 3.12
C VAL A 122 2.19 3.70 3.50
N ILE A 123 1.30 4.43 2.83
CA ILE A 123 -0.16 4.33 3.04
C ILE A 123 -0.71 3.06 2.40
N THR A 124 -0.40 2.88 1.11
CA THR A 124 -1.12 1.94 0.26
C THR A 124 -0.73 0.49 0.49
N VAL A 125 0.51 0.20 0.86
CA VAL A 125 0.92 -1.19 1.12
C VAL A 125 0.15 -1.75 2.34
N PRO A 126 0.14 -1.13 3.53
CA PRO A 126 -0.71 -1.56 4.63
C PRO A 126 -2.21 -1.56 4.28
N LEU A 127 -2.69 -0.55 3.56
CA LEU A 127 -4.09 -0.46 3.17
C LEU A 127 -4.54 -1.65 2.31
N ALA A 128 -3.71 -2.12 1.37
CA ALA A 128 -4.02 -3.27 0.52
C ALA A 128 -4.21 -4.55 1.34
N TYR A 129 -3.29 -4.82 2.28
CA TYR A 129 -3.41 -5.97 3.19
C TYR A 129 -4.60 -5.82 4.15
N TYR A 130 -4.85 -4.61 4.65
CA TYR A 130 -6.00 -4.32 5.49
C TYR A 130 -7.31 -4.67 4.76
N ILE A 131 -7.48 -4.23 3.50
CA ILE A 131 -8.67 -4.54 2.69
C ILE A 131 -8.79 -6.04 2.46
N THR A 132 -7.71 -6.73 2.06
CA THR A 132 -7.72 -8.19 1.85
C THR A 132 -8.16 -8.93 3.12
N ILE A 133 -7.50 -8.65 4.27
CA ILE A 133 -7.79 -9.32 5.53
C ILE A 133 -9.21 -8.99 6.01
N PHE A 134 -9.60 -7.72 5.94
CA PHE A 134 -10.91 -7.29 6.41
C PHE A 134 -12.03 -7.96 5.61
N TYR A 135 -11.89 -7.97 4.28
CA TYR A 135 -12.85 -8.58 3.38
C TYR A 135 -13.04 -10.08 3.64
N TYR A 136 -11.95 -10.85 3.57
CA TYR A 136 -12.04 -12.32 3.69
C TYR A 136 -12.32 -12.81 5.11
N SER A 137 -12.03 -12.01 6.14
CA SER A 137 -12.24 -12.43 7.54
C SER A 137 -13.59 -11.97 8.09
N PHE A 138 -14.10 -10.83 7.65
CA PHE A 138 -15.27 -10.20 8.27
C PHE A 138 -16.42 -9.92 7.30
N LEU A 139 -16.20 -9.94 5.99
CA LEU A 139 -17.19 -9.48 5.03
C LEU A 139 -17.77 -10.59 4.16
N THR A 140 -16.96 -11.55 3.71
CA THR A 140 -17.40 -12.67 2.85
C THR A 140 -18.58 -13.47 3.42
N ALA A 141 -18.58 -13.74 4.73
CA ALA A 141 -19.66 -14.50 5.39
C ALA A 141 -20.97 -13.71 5.58
N LEU A 142 -20.95 -12.39 5.37
CA LEU A 142 -22.08 -11.50 5.62
C LEU A 142 -22.66 -10.91 4.34
N ILE A 143 -21.97 -11.08 3.22
CA ILE A 143 -22.16 -10.33 1.96
C ILE A 143 -22.18 -11.31 0.76
N GLU A 144 -22.64 -12.57 0.95
CA GLU A 144 -22.71 -13.58 -0.13
C GLU A 144 -23.45 -13.09 -1.40
N ASP A 145 -24.34 -12.09 -1.28
CA ASP A 145 -25.16 -11.54 -2.38
C ASP A 145 -24.63 -10.26 -3.06
N PHE A 146 -23.46 -9.72 -2.70
CA PHE A 146 -22.99 -8.41 -3.23
C PHE A 146 -21.80 -8.49 -4.19
N ALA A 147 -21.21 -9.67 -4.40
CA ALA A 147 -20.13 -9.84 -5.38
C ALA A 147 -20.71 -9.74 -6.80
N VAL A 148 -20.53 -8.59 -7.45
CA VAL A 148 -20.95 -8.32 -8.84
C VAL A 148 -20.43 -9.39 -9.79
N ASP A 149 -19.16 -9.72 -9.65
CA ASP A 149 -18.44 -10.72 -10.44
C ASP A 149 -17.35 -11.35 -9.56
N PRO A 150 -17.27 -12.68 -9.46
CA PRO A 150 -16.29 -13.35 -8.61
C PRO A 150 -14.83 -13.03 -8.98
N ALA A 151 -14.54 -12.79 -10.27
CA ALA A 151 -13.19 -12.44 -10.69
C ALA A 151 -12.87 -10.99 -10.26
N LEU A 152 -13.77 -10.04 -10.50
CA LEU A 152 -13.61 -8.67 -10.03
C LEU A 152 -13.42 -8.62 -8.52
N ASP A 153 -14.22 -9.39 -7.78
CA ASP A 153 -14.14 -9.49 -6.33
C ASP A 153 -12.73 -9.92 -5.85
N PHE A 154 -12.18 -10.96 -6.47
CA PHE A 154 -10.80 -11.36 -6.25
C PHE A 154 -9.81 -10.23 -6.58
N PHE A 155 -10.00 -9.51 -7.68
CA PHE A 155 -9.07 -8.48 -8.10
C PHE A 155 -9.08 -7.24 -7.17
N VAL A 156 -10.25 -6.80 -6.71
CA VAL A 156 -10.36 -5.63 -5.82
C VAL A 156 -10.06 -5.94 -4.35
N HIS A 157 -10.03 -7.23 -3.95
CA HIS A 157 -9.71 -7.61 -2.58
C HIS A 157 -8.37 -8.32 -2.42
N ALA A 158 -8.08 -9.39 -3.19
CA ALA A 158 -6.86 -10.18 -3.06
C ALA A 158 -5.70 -9.68 -3.94
N PHE A 159 -5.94 -9.44 -5.23
CA PHE A 159 -4.86 -9.04 -6.15
C PHE A 159 -4.16 -7.74 -5.72
N ASN A 160 -4.92 -6.83 -5.11
CA ASN A 160 -4.42 -5.60 -4.51
C ASN A 160 -3.22 -5.81 -3.57
N SER A 161 -3.26 -6.79 -2.66
CA SER A 161 -2.13 -7.08 -1.76
C SER A 161 -0.97 -7.74 -2.50
N ILE A 162 -1.24 -8.55 -3.54
CA ILE A 162 -0.20 -9.14 -4.41
C ILE A 162 0.57 -8.05 -5.16
N ALA A 163 -0.13 -7.08 -5.75
CA ALA A 163 0.48 -5.98 -6.48
C ALA A 163 1.37 -5.11 -5.56
N MET A 164 0.89 -4.81 -4.36
CA MET A 164 1.67 -4.05 -3.36
C MET A 164 2.83 -4.85 -2.79
N PHE A 165 2.69 -6.17 -2.63
CA PHE A 165 3.79 -7.06 -2.26
C PHE A 165 4.92 -7.01 -3.28
N ILE A 166 4.60 -7.08 -4.58
CA ILE A 166 5.61 -7.02 -5.66
C ILE A 166 6.37 -5.68 -5.61
N LEU A 167 5.69 -4.55 -5.43
CA LEU A 167 6.37 -3.25 -5.28
C LEU A 167 7.27 -3.20 -4.04
N LEU A 168 6.80 -3.73 -2.91
CA LEU A 168 7.57 -3.75 -1.68
C LEU A 168 8.82 -4.62 -1.80
N ILE A 169 8.66 -5.87 -2.27
CA ILE A 169 9.73 -6.86 -2.28
C ILE A 169 10.81 -6.57 -3.32
N THR A 170 10.47 -5.84 -4.40
CA THR A 170 11.44 -5.52 -5.48
C THR A 170 12.17 -4.19 -5.28
N SER A 171 11.71 -3.34 -4.37
CA SER A 171 12.32 -2.03 -4.11
C SER A 171 13.20 -2.04 -2.87
N LYS A 172 14.08 -1.04 -2.74
CA LYS A 172 14.83 -0.75 -1.51
C LYS A 172 14.10 0.28 -0.63
N ASN A 173 12.82 0.55 -0.91
CA ASN A 173 12.11 1.62 -0.23
C ASN A 173 12.07 1.37 1.29
N PRO A 174 12.50 2.34 2.10
CA PRO A 174 12.46 2.21 3.55
C PRO A 174 11.02 2.25 4.06
N VAL A 175 10.73 1.41 5.06
CA VAL A 175 9.46 1.42 5.80
C VAL A 175 9.79 1.43 7.29
N HIS A 176 9.30 2.44 8.01
CA HIS A 176 9.60 2.63 9.43
C HIS A 176 8.39 2.36 10.33
N ILE A 177 8.65 1.99 11.58
CA ILE A 177 7.58 1.73 12.56
C ILE A 177 6.70 2.96 12.75
N LEU A 178 7.29 4.14 12.97
CA LEU A 178 6.55 5.38 13.22
C LEU A 178 5.72 5.87 12.02
N GLN A 179 5.96 5.35 10.83
CA GLN A 179 5.19 5.71 9.64
C GLN A 179 3.76 5.14 9.64
N PHE A 180 3.35 4.37 10.66
CA PHE A 180 1.96 3.92 10.84
C PHE A 180 0.96 5.08 10.84
N VAL A 181 1.40 6.30 11.21
CA VAL A 181 0.58 7.51 11.22
C VAL A 181 -0.01 7.81 9.83
N TYR A 182 0.69 7.48 8.74
CA TYR A 182 0.25 7.76 7.38
C TYR A 182 -1.03 6.98 6.99
N PRO A 183 -1.06 5.64 7.04
CA PRO A 183 -2.29 4.89 6.79
C PRO A 183 -3.38 5.18 7.84
N PHE A 184 -3.00 5.56 9.07
CA PHE A 184 -3.96 6.00 10.09
C PHE A 184 -4.70 7.28 9.71
N VAL A 185 -3.98 8.30 9.25
CA VAL A 185 -4.57 9.55 8.78
C VAL A 185 -5.54 9.26 7.62
N PHE A 186 -5.14 8.38 6.69
CA PHE A 186 -6.02 7.96 5.60
C PHE A 186 -7.31 7.29 6.11
N ALA A 187 -7.21 6.37 7.08
CA ALA A 187 -8.37 5.72 7.68
C ALA A 187 -9.29 6.71 8.42
N VAL A 188 -8.72 7.69 9.12
CA VAL A 188 -9.49 8.77 9.78
C VAL A 188 -10.22 9.62 8.75
N ILE A 189 -9.61 9.95 7.61
CA ILE A 189 -10.27 10.69 6.52
C ILE A 189 -11.48 9.90 6.02
N TYR A 190 -11.34 8.59 5.79
CA TYR A 190 -12.46 7.75 5.36
C TYR A 190 -13.56 7.65 6.43
N MET A 191 -13.20 7.55 7.71
CA MET A 191 -14.16 7.56 8.82
C MET A 191 -14.94 8.88 8.86
N VAL A 192 -14.27 10.02 8.74
CA VAL A 192 -14.94 11.34 8.71
C VAL A 192 -15.86 11.43 7.50
N PHE A 193 -15.42 10.97 6.33
CA PHE A 193 -16.26 10.88 5.14
C PHE A 193 -17.52 10.04 5.40
N SER A 194 -17.41 8.86 6.00
CA SER A 194 -18.57 7.98 6.21
C SER A 194 -19.57 8.55 7.21
N ILE A 195 -19.11 9.26 8.24
CA ILE A 195 -19.97 10.00 9.17
C ILE A 195 -20.73 11.10 8.45
N ILE A 196 -20.04 11.93 7.67
CA ILE A 196 -20.66 13.01 6.89
C ILE A 196 -21.67 12.44 5.89
N TYR A 197 -21.31 11.35 5.21
CA TYR A 197 -22.17 10.67 4.25
C TYR A 197 -23.48 10.22 4.89
N TYR A 198 -23.42 9.59 6.07
CA TYR A 198 -24.59 9.18 6.85
C TYR A 198 -25.48 10.38 7.22
N TYR A 199 -24.93 11.41 7.86
CA TYR A 199 -25.71 12.58 8.28
C TYR A 199 -26.25 13.42 7.12
N SER A 200 -25.75 13.20 5.90
CA SER A 200 -26.26 13.80 4.67
C SER A 200 -27.40 13.00 4.03
N GLY A 201 -27.85 11.90 4.66
CA GLY A 201 -28.88 11.00 4.13
C GLY A 201 -28.35 10.05 3.05
N GLY A 202 -27.05 9.77 3.05
CA GLY A 202 -26.43 8.84 2.11
C GLY A 202 -26.93 7.41 2.33
N THR A 203 -27.08 6.66 1.23
CA THR A 203 -27.49 5.25 1.26
C THR A 203 -26.52 4.38 0.48
N ASN A 204 -26.57 3.07 0.66
CA ASN A 204 -25.92 2.12 -0.26
C ASN A 204 -26.80 1.85 -1.51
N PRO A 205 -26.34 1.02 -2.47
CA PRO A 205 -27.10 0.66 -3.67
C PRO A 205 -28.48 0.03 -3.41
N TYR A 206 -28.69 -0.52 -2.21
CA TYR A 206 -29.91 -1.21 -1.79
C TYR A 206 -30.85 -0.31 -0.99
N GLY A 207 -30.47 0.96 -0.78
CA GLY A 207 -31.27 1.93 -0.05
C GLY A 207 -31.09 1.89 1.47
N GLU A 208 -30.13 1.11 1.97
CA GLU A 208 -29.82 1.07 3.41
C GLU A 208 -28.98 2.29 3.81
N GLU A 209 -29.14 2.75 5.05
CA GLU A 209 -28.50 3.98 5.58
C GLU A 209 -27.01 3.81 5.94
N TRP A 210 -26.47 2.59 5.84
CA TRP A 210 -25.05 2.28 6.09
C TRP A 210 -24.31 1.92 4.79
N ILE A 211 -23.03 2.28 4.71
CA ILE A 211 -22.14 1.85 3.61
C ILE A 211 -21.77 0.36 3.78
N TYR A 212 -21.36 0.01 5.00
CA TYR A 212 -21.08 -1.34 5.44
C TYR A 212 -21.95 -1.63 6.66
N PRO A 213 -22.56 -2.82 6.79
CA PRO A 213 -23.37 -3.15 7.96
C PRO A 213 -22.64 -2.98 9.30
N MET A 214 -21.31 -3.15 9.31
CA MET A 214 -20.46 -2.99 10.50
C MET A 214 -20.13 -1.52 10.83
N LEU A 215 -20.41 -0.60 9.92
CA LEU A 215 -20.18 0.83 10.05
C LEU A 215 -21.51 1.59 9.98
N ASP A 216 -22.45 1.16 10.83
CA ASP A 216 -23.79 1.72 10.92
C ASP A 216 -23.84 2.86 11.94
N TRP A 217 -23.79 4.10 11.44
CA TRP A 217 -23.80 5.29 12.27
C TRP A 217 -25.16 5.58 12.92
N SER A 218 -26.24 4.89 12.52
CA SER A 218 -27.52 4.92 13.26
C SER A 218 -27.40 4.23 14.63
N ASN A 219 -26.45 3.29 14.76
CA ASN A 219 -26.12 2.58 15.98
C ASN A 219 -24.67 2.84 16.42
N PRO A 220 -24.38 4.04 16.98
CA PRO A 220 -23.01 4.50 17.20
C PRO A 220 -22.22 3.69 18.24
N GLY A 221 -22.91 2.98 19.16
CA GLY A 221 -22.26 2.17 20.20
C GLY A 221 -21.42 1.02 19.62
N PRO A 222 -22.03 0.02 18.97
CA PRO A 222 -21.32 -1.05 18.27
C PRO A 222 -20.35 -0.52 17.20
N THR A 223 -20.76 0.49 16.42
CA THR A 223 -19.95 1.09 15.36
C THR A 223 -18.64 1.68 15.88
N THR A 224 -18.66 2.32 17.05
CA THR A 224 -17.44 2.80 17.72
C THR A 224 -16.50 1.64 18.07
N GLY A 225 -17.04 0.50 18.54
CA GLY A 225 -16.25 -0.71 18.79
C GLY A 225 -15.57 -1.26 17.53
N VAL A 226 -16.30 -1.27 16.40
CA VAL A 226 -15.75 -1.67 15.09
C VAL A 226 -14.64 -0.72 14.65
N VAL A 227 -14.80 0.60 14.81
CA VAL A 227 -13.76 1.58 14.48
C VAL A 227 -12.46 1.32 15.25
N PHE A 228 -12.54 1.05 16.56
CA PHE A 228 -11.36 0.71 17.36
C PHE A 228 -10.73 -0.63 16.93
N ALA A 229 -11.54 -1.63 16.59
CA ALA A 229 -11.02 -2.90 16.06
C ALA A 229 -10.31 -2.70 14.71
N CYS A 230 -10.86 -1.88 13.82
CA CYS A 230 -10.25 -1.51 12.54
C CYS A 230 -8.93 -0.75 12.74
N ALA A 231 -8.86 0.17 13.70
CA ALA A 231 -7.63 0.88 14.05
C ALA A 231 -6.55 -0.10 14.57
N ALA A 232 -6.92 -1.03 15.47
CA ALA A 232 -6.02 -2.06 15.96
C ALA A 232 -5.51 -2.96 14.82
N LEU A 233 -6.40 -3.37 13.92
CA LEU A 233 -6.04 -4.14 12.72
C LEU A 233 -5.06 -3.38 11.84
N MET A 234 -5.25 -2.07 11.61
CA MET A 234 -4.33 -1.25 10.83
C MET A 234 -2.92 -1.19 11.45
N LEU A 235 -2.80 -1.10 12.79
CA LEU A 235 -1.50 -1.17 13.47
C LEU A 235 -0.80 -2.51 13.28
N ILE A 236 -1.56 -3.61 13.40
CA ILE A 236 -1.05 -4.96 13.19
C ILE A 236 -0.56 -5.09 11.76
N VAL A 237 -1.37 -4.69 10.78
CA VAL A 237 -1.02 -4.77 9.36
C VAL A 237 0.19 -3.90 9.02
N HIS A 238 0.27 -2.66 9.51
CA HIS A 238 1.47 -1.84 9.31
C HIS A 238 2.73 -2.50 9.90
N SER A 239 2.61 -3.09 11.09
CA SER A 239 3.71 -3.83 11.72
C SER A 239 4.14 -5.03 10.88
N LEU A 240 3.20 -5.77 10.29
CA LEU A 240 3.49 -6.86 9.35
C LEU A 240 4.22 -6.34 8.10
N VAL A 241 3.84 -5.19 7.56
CA VAL A 241 4.53 -4.56 6.41
C VAL A 241 5.97 -4.18 6.76
N VAL A 242 6.21 -3.62 7.96
CA VAL A 242 7.58 -3.37 8.44
C VAL A 242 8.37 -4.67 8.53
N LEU A 243 7.78 -5.75 9.06
CA LEU A 243 8.45 -7.05 9.13
C LEU A 243 8.75 -7.62 7.74
N MET A 244 7.85 -7.44 6.77
CA MET A 244 8.08 -7.85 5.37
C MET A 244 9.25 -7.08 4.74
N ALA A 245 9.35 -5.76 4.99
CA ALA A 245 10.48 -4.96 4.53
C ALA A 245 11.81 -5.40 5.18
N LEU A 246 11.82 -5.68 6.49
CA LEU A 246 13.01 -6.20 7.17
C LEU A 246 13.42 -7.59 6.65
N PHE A 247 12.43 -8.45 6.40
CA PHE A 247 12.68 -9.78 5.86
C PHE A 247 13.25 -9.72 4.44
N ARG A 248 12.72 -8.84 3.58
CA ARG A 248 13.30 -8.51 2.27
C ARG A 248 14.77 -8.13 2.39
N ASP A 249 15.08 -7.16 3.25
CA ASP A 249 16.44 -6.65 3.43
C ASP A 249 17.39 -7.74 3.94
N TYR A 250 16.92 -8.58 4.85
CA TYR A 250 17.64 -9.77 5.32
C TYR A 250 17.95 -10.76 4.18
N LEU A 251 16.94 -11.12 3.37
CA LEU A 251 17.13 -12.04 2.25
C LEU A 251 18.12 -11.48 1.22
N VAL A 252 17.96 -10.21 0.86
CA VAL A 252 18.85 -9.50 -0.08
C VAL A 252 20.29 -9.53 0.42
N SER A 253 20.52 -9.18 1.69
CA SER A 253 21.86 -9.18 2.27
C SER A 253 22.51 -10.57 2.25
N THR A 254 21.72 -11.63 2.46
CA THR A 254 22.20 -13.02 2.47
C THR A 254 22.51 -13.51 1.05
N CYS A 255 21.60 -13.29 0.09
CA CYS A 255 21.73 -13.76 -1.28
C CYS A 255 22.83 -13.02 -2.06
N ILE A 256 22.93 -11.69 -1.93
CA ILE A 256 23.93 -10.90 -2.66
C ILE A 256 25.32 -11.12 -2.08
N THR A 257 25.46 -11.21 -0.75
CA THR A 257 26.76 -11.53 -0.12
C THR A 257 27.26 -12.91 -0.54
N SER A 258 26.38 -13.91 -0.59
CA SER A 258 26.69 -15.25 -1.09
C SER A 258 27.19 -15.21 -2.56
N LYS A 259 26.51 -14.45 -3.43
CA LYS A 259 26.90 -14.30 -4.84
C LYS A 259 28.25 -13.58 -5.02
N ARG A 260 28.55 -12.58 -4.18
CA ARG A 260 29.85 -11.89 -4.23
C ARG A 260 30.99 -12.80 -3.80
N ASN A 261 30.77 -13.61 -2.78
CA ASN A 261 31.77 -14.56 -2.29
C ASN A 261 32.05 -15.69 -3.29
N SER A 262 31.03 -16.18 -4.02
CA SER A 262 31.23 -17.22 -5.04
C SER A 262 32.01 -16.70 -6.26
N ILE A 263 31.76 -15.48 -6.72
CA ILE A 263 32.52 -14.85 -7.82
C ILE A 263 34.00 -14.71 -7.43
N ASN A 264 34.28 -14.28 -6.20
CA ASN A 264 35.67 -14.14 -5.71
C ASN A 264 36.41 -15.50 -5.68
N ILE A 265 35.73 -16.61 -5.35
CA ILE A 265 36.35 -17.94 -5.33
C ILE A 265 36.68 -18.45 -6.74
N VAL A 266 35.88 -18.11 -7.75
CA VAL A 266 36.09 -18.55 -9.14
C VAL A 266 37.20 -17.76 -9.85
N GLN A 267 37.64 -16.65 -9.28
CA GLN A 267 38.73 -15.82 -9.81
C GLN A 267 40.13 -16.16 -9.23
N TYR A 268 40.24 -17.21 -8.42
CA TYR A 268 41.50 -17.79 -7.94
C TYR A 268 41.66 -19.23 -8.43
#